data_AF-A0A5K0VG51-F1
#
_entry.id   AF-A0A5K0VG51-F1
#
_cell.length_a   1.000
_cell.length_b   1.000
_cell.length_c   1.000
_cell.angle_alpha   90.00
_cell.angle_beta   90.00
_cell.angle_gamma   90.00
#
_symmetry.space_group_name_H-M   'P 1'
#
loop_
_entity.id
_entity.type
_entity.pdbx_description
1 polymer ?
#
loop_
_entity_poly.entity_id
_entity_poly.type
_entity_poly.pdbx_seq_one_letter_code
_entity_poly.pdbx_strand_id
1 'polypeptide(L)' 'RAILQAASVTALLVVGLTLYTFWAAKRGRDFKILGPFLFCSLVALIGFCVIR' A
#
# COMPACT_ATOMS: atom_id res chain seq x y z
N ARG A 1 -11.94 10.96 -17.22
CA ARG A 1 -11.31 11.55 -16.01
C ARG A 1 -11.17 10.51 -14.89
N ALA A 2 -12.23 9.75 -14.57
CA ALA A 2 -12.21 8.69 -13.55
C ALA A 2 -11.10 7.63 -13.73
N ILE A 3 -10.77 7.25 -14.97
CA ILE A 3 -9.74 6.23 -15.25
C ILE A 3 -8.34 6.68 -14.80
N LEU A 4 -7.99 7.95 -15.03
CA LEU A 4 -6.69 8.49 -14.63
C LEU A 4 -6.56 8.56 -13.10
N GLN A 5 -7.63 8.97 -12.40
CA GLN A 5 -7.67 9.00 -10.94
C GLN A 5 -7.55 7.60 -10.33
N ALA A 6 -8.27 6.62 -10.86
CA ALA A 6 -8.22 5.23 -10.39
C ALA A 6 -6.85 4.58 -10.67
N ALA A 7 -6.23 4.87 -11.82
CA ALA A 7 -4.91 4.38 -12.16
C ALA A 7 -3.83 4.96 -11.24
N SER A 8 -3.87 6.26 -10.94
CA SER A 8 -2.94 6.90 -10.01
C SER A 8 -3.02 6.33 -8.60
N VAL A 9 -4.24 6.10 -8.07
CA VAL A 9 -4.45 5.45 -6.76
C VAL A 9 -3.83 4.06 -6.73
N THR A 10 -4.18 3.24 -7.72
CA THR A 10 -3.75 1.84 -7.74
C THR A 10 -2.23 1.73 -7.90
N ALA A 11 -1.62 2.60 -8.71
CA ALA A 11 -0.18 2.65 -8.89
C ALA A 11 0.55 3.05 -7.59
N LEU A 12 0.07 4.08 -6.88
CA LEU A 12 0.64 4.48 -5.59
C LEU A 12 0.50 3.37 -4.53
N LEU A 13 -0.65 2.70 -4.49
CA LEU A 13 -0.90 1.55 -3.62
C LEU A 13 0.07 0.41 -3.90
N VAL A 14 0.22 0.02 -5.17
CA VAL A 14 1.09 -1.09 -5.58
C VAL A 14 2.56 -0.78 -5.31
N VAL A 15 3.02 0.43 -5.63
CA VAL A 15 4.42 0.82 -5.40
C VAL A 15 4.72 0.91 -3.90
N GLY A 16 3.87 1.58 -3.12
CA GLY A 16 4.04 1.71 -1.67
C GLY A 16 4.01 0.37 -0.95
N LEU A 17 3.10 -0.52 -1.35
CA LEU A 17 2.99 -1.85 -0.79
C LEU A 17 4.19 -2.71 -1.17
N THR A 18 4.58 -2.73 -2.45
CA THR A 18 5.71 -3.54 -2.93
C THR A 18 7.01 -3.14 -2.22
N LEU A 19 7.28 -1.84 -2.09
CA LEU A 19 8.46 -1.35 -1.38
C LEU A 19 8.43 -1.78 0.10
N TYR A 20 7.27 -1.70 0.74
CA TYR A 20 7.09 -2.15 2.12
C TYR A 20 7.30 -3.66 2.27
N THR A 21 6.81 -4.48 1.33
CA THR A 21 7.00 -5.94 1.34
C THR A 21 8.47 -6.30 1.20
N PHE A 22 9.20 -5.67 0.27
CA PHE A 22 10.65 -5.88 0.10
C PHE A 22 11.44 -5.41 1.32
N TRP A 23 11.08 -4.26 1.91
CA TRP A 23 11.74 -3.73 3.09
C TRP A 23 11.46 -4.57 4.35
N ALA A 24 10.23 -5.06 4.51
CA ALA A 24 9.85 -5.96 5.58
C ALA A 24 10.56 -7.33 5.44
N ALA A 25 10.66 -7.87 4.22
CA ALA A 25 11.37 -9.11 3.93
C ALA A 25 12.87 -8.98 4.23
N LYS A 26 13.46 -7.83 3.91
CA LYS A 26 14.89 -7.56 4.18
C LYS A 26 15.21 -7.39 5.67
N ARG A 27 14.26 -6.97 6.50
CA ARG A 27 14.46 -6.76 7.95
C ARG A 27 14.21 -8.00 8.81
N GLY A 28 13.86 -9.15 8.22
CA GLY A 28 13.63 -10.39 8.96
C GLY A 28 12.57 -10.26 10.07
N ARG A 29 11.62 -9.31 9.93
CA ARG A 29 10.57 -9.12 10.93
C ARG A 29 9.53 -10.19 10.71
N ASP A 30 9.28 -10.99 11.74
CA ASP A 30 8.26 -12.03 11.77
C ASP A 30 6.95 -11.49 11.17
N PHE A 31 6.58 -12.03 10.01
CA PHE A 31 5.35 -11.68 9.31
C PHE A 31 4.16 -12.25 10.06
N LYS A 32 3.85 -11.71 11.24
CA LYS A 32 2.50 -11.83 11.79
C LYS A 32 1.56 -11.22 10.76
N ILE A 33 0.58 -12.00 10.32
CA ILE A 33 -0.44 -11.67 9.30
C ILE A 33 -1.06 -10.27 9.51
N LEU A 34 -1.10 -9.79 10.76
CA LEU A 34 -1.56 -8.47 11.14
C LEU A 34 -0.72 -7.30 10.57
N GLY A 35 0.60 -7.44 10.45
CA GLY A 35 1.50 -6.36 10.02
C GLY A 35 1.29 -5.93 8.56
N PRO A 36 1.32 -6.87 7.59
CA PRO A 36 1.00 -6.60 6.19
C PRO A 36 -0.46 -6.15 6.01
N PHE A 37 -1.40 -6.71 6.77
CA PHE A 37 -2.81 -6.37 6.68
C PHE A 37 -3.12 -4.93 7.12
N LEU A 38 -2.62 -4.50 8.30
CA LEU A 38 -2.80 -3.12 8.76
C LEU A 38 -2.10 -2.12 7.82
N PHE A 39 -0.91 -2.46 7.31
CA PHE A 39 -0.19 -1.58 6.39
C PHE A 39 -0.90 -1.45 5.04
N CYS A 40 -1.40 -2.55 4.48
CA CYS A 40 -2.28 -2.53 3.31
C CYS A 40 -3.50 -1.62 3.52
N SER A 41 -4.20 -1.80 4.65
CA SER A 41 -5.41 -1.04 4.96
C SER A 41 -5.12 0.45 5.15
N LEU A 42 -4.00 0.80 5.79
CA LEU A 42 -3.57 2.19 5.98
C LEU A 42 -3.19 2.87 4.66
N VAL A 43 -2.41 2.20 3.79
CA VAL A 43 -2.02 2.75 2.49
C VAL A 43 -3.25 2.91 1.58
N ALA A 44 -4.20 1.99 1.64
CA ALA A 44 -5.47 2.10 0.92
C ALA A 44 -6.31 3.30 1.43
N LEU A 45 -6.37 3.51 2.75
CA LEU A 45 -7.08 4.64 3.35
C LEU A 45 -6.48 5.98 2.93
N ILE A 46 -5.15 6.10 2.98
CA ILE A 46 -4.43 7.31 2.57
C ILE A 46 -4.60 7.55 1.07
N GLY A 47 -4.49 6.52 0.23
CA GLY A 47 -4.73 6.62 -1.21
C GLY A 47 -6.15 7.08 -1.54
N PHE A 48 -7.15 6.61 -0.78
CA PHE A 48 -8.53 7.06 -0.96
C PHE A 48 -8.72 8.54 -0.54
N CYS A 49 -8.07 8.97 0.54
CA CYS A 49 -8.15 10.34 1.05
C CYS A 49 -7.42 11.38 0.18
N VAL A 50 -6.37 10.99 -0.57
CA VAL A 50 -5.61 11.92 -1.43
C VAL A 50 -6.33 12.19 -2.76
N ILE A 51 -7.19 11.27 -3.22
CA ILE A 51 -7.92 11.39 -4.50
C ILE A 51 -9.35 11.92 -4.33
N ARG A 52 -9.94 11.81 -3.14
CA ARG A 52 -11.25 12.39 -2.80
C ARG A 52 -11.10 13.80 -2.26
#